data_AF-A0A520CSS9-F1
#
_entry.id   AF-A0A520CSS9-F1
#
_cell.length_a   1.000
_cell.length_b   1.000
_cell.length_c   1.000
_cell.angle_alpha   90.00
_cell.angle_beta   90.00
_cell.angle_gamma   90.00
#
_symmetry.space_group_name_H-M   'P 1'
#
loop_
_entity.id
_entity.type
_entity.pdbx_description
1 polymer ?
#
loop_
_entity_poly.entity_id
_entity_poly.type
_entity_poly.pdbx_seq_one_letter_code
_entity_poly.pdbx_strand_id
1 'polypeptide(L)'
;MMKSIILIIGLILILGCQKQNHHFYSPDRTKCFSILTEGDIRYFIDGEHDNVPDSNYVKISLSEIDRHIADQTVGCWGRDGFEWILVMDNVVVLENKLDIKKFSFKNKFPRDSSGFPTLKDYNSGIPKCFSISYEYAQLINVEGSIIKEK
;
A
#
# COMPACT_ATOMS: atom_id res chain seq x y z
N MET A 1 24.62 35.06 -25.74
CA MET A 1 23.65 33.97 -26.06
C MET A 1 23.95 32.63 -25.35
N MET A 2 25.00 32.51 -24.54
CA MET A 2 25.41 31.23 -23.91
C MET A 2 25.03 31.11 -22.42
N LYS A 3 24.62 32.21 -21.78
CA LYS A 3 24.24 32.25 -20.34
C LYS A 3 22.82 31.77 -20.07
N SER A 4 21.92 31.84 -21.06
CA SER A 4 20.51 31.42 -20.89
C SER A 4 20.32 29.90 -20.98
N ILE A 5 21.27 29.16 -21.56
CA ILE A 5 21.19 27.69 -21.72
C ILE A 5 21.53 26.98 -20.40
N ILE A 6 22.39 27.57 -19.57
CA ILE A 6 22.80 27.00 -18.28
C ILE A 6 21.66 27.04 -17.25
N LEU A 7 20.73 28.01 -17.36
CA LEU A 7 19.58 28.09 -16.45
C LEU A 7 18.55 26.98 -16.69
N ILE A 8 18.44 26.47 -17.92
CA ILE A 8 17.45 25.44 -18.29
C ILE A 8 17.92 24.05 -17.86
N ILE A 9 19.22 23.78 -17.90
CA ILE A 9 19.80 22.48 -17.49
C ILE A 9 19.77 22.30 -15.96
N GLY A 10 19.80 23.40 -15.19
CA GLY A 10 19.64 23.35 -13.72
C GLY A 10 18.22 23.01 -13.25
N LEU A 11 17.19 23.24 -14.07
CA LEU A 11 15.79 23.02 -13.70
C LEU A 11 15.32 21.57 -13.90
N ILE A 12 16.05 20.76 -14.67
CA ILE A 12 15.64 19.39 -15.04
C ILE A 12 16.05 18.35 -13.96
N LEU A 13 16.95 18.70 -13.03
CA LEU A 13 17.46 17.80 -11.99
C LEU A 13 16.57 17.65 -10.74
N ILE A 14 15.43 18.35 -10.69
CA ILE A 14 14.50 18.32 -9.53
C ILE A 14 13.23 17.50 -9.78
N LEU A 15 13.14 16.75 -10.89
CA LEU A 15 12.19 15.63 -11.00
C LEU A 15 12.73 14.43 -10.21
N GLY A 16 13.01 14.65 -8.91
CA GLY A 16 13.31 13.58 -7.98
C GLY A 16 12.10 12.66 -7.91
N CYS A 17 12.32 11.35 -8.11
CA CYS A 17 11.30 10.34 -7.93
C CYS A 17 10.71 10.51 -6.52
N GLN A 18 9.43 10.87 -6.41
CA GLN A 18 8.77 11.03 -5.12
C GLN A 18 8.56 9.65 -4.50
N LYS A 19 9.51 9.24 -3.65
CA LYS A 19 9.38 8.07 -2.79
C LYS A 19 8.42 8.42 -1.66
N GLN A 20 7.35 7.65 -1.53
CA GLN A 20 6.45 7.74 -0.38
C GLN A 20 6.62 6.51 0.51
N ASN A 21 6.68 6.75 1.81
CA ASN A 21 6.81 5.72 2.82
C ASN A 21 5.84 6.01 3.97
N HIS A 22 5.06 5.01 4.36
CA HIS A 22 4.09 5.10 5.44
C HIS A 22 4.15 3.84 6.31
N HIS A 23 4.13 4.04 7.62
CA HIS A 23 4.08 2.96 8.62
C HIS A 23 2.70 2.93 9.26
N PHE A 24 2.14 1.72 9.34
CA PHE A 24 0.82 1.48 9.89
C PHE A 24 0.91 0.46 11.02
N TYR A 25 0.31 0.80 12.15
CA TYR A 25 0.37 -0.01 13.37
C TYR A 25 -1.02 -0.52 13.74
N SER A 26 -1.06 -1.69 14.37
CA SER A 26 -2.23 -2.07 15.16
C SER A 26 -2.47 -1.03 16.27
N PRO A 27 -3.71 -0.88 16.79
CA PRO A 27 -4.01 0.09 17.85
C PRO A 27 -3.19 -0.14 19.14
N ASP A 28 -2.80 -1.39 19.41
CA ASP A 28 -1.93 -1.75 20.53
C ASP A 28 -0.43 -1.62 20.21
N ARG A 29 -0.08 -1.19 18.99
CA ARG A 29 1.28 -1.01 18.46
C ARG A 29 2.15 -2.27 18.49
N THR A 30 1.57 -3.45 18.70
CA THR A 30 2.32 -4.71 18.72
C THR A 30 2.66 -5.22 17.32
N LYS A 31 1.92 -4.76 16.31
CA LYS A 31 2.09 -5.11 14.90
C LYS A 31 2.32 -3.85 14.08
N CYS A 32 3.18 -3.96 13.08
CA CYS A 32 3.45 -2.91 12.11
C CYS A 32 3.53 -3.51 10.70
N PHE A 33 3.13 -2.75 9.69
CA PHE A 33 3.53 -2.98 8.31
C PHE A 33 3.82 -1.64 7.64
N SER A 34 4.68 -1.68 6.62
CA SER A 34 5.08 -0.49 5.87
C SER A 34 4.56 -0.56 4.43
N ILE A 35 4.13 0.59 3.90
CA ILE A 35 3.84 0.78 2.49
C ILE A 35 4.87 1.74 1.91
N LEU A 36 5.60 1.27 0.91
CA LEU A 36 6.58 2.06 0.17
C LEU A 36 6.18 2.11 -1.29
N THR A 37 6.06 3.32 -1.86
CA THR A 37 5.66 3.53 -3.26
C THR A 37 6.73 4.32 -4.00
N GLU A 38 7.15 3.80 -5.15
CA GLU A 38 8.15 4.38 -6.06
C GLU A 38 7.58 4.34 -7.49
N GLY A 39 7.00 5.47 -7.93
CA GLY A 39 6.27 5.54 -9.21
C GLY A 39 5.06 4.60 -9.24
N ASP A 40 5.05 3.68 -10.19
CA ASP A 40 4.00 2.66 -10.36
C ASP A 40 4.28 1.36 -9.59
N ILE A 41 5.33 1.33 -8.78
CA ILE A 41 5.66 0.18 -7.95
C ILE A 41 5.26 0.48 -6.51
N ARG A 42 4.59 -0.48 -5.87
CA ARG A 42 4.33 -0.44 -4.44
C ARG A 42 4.76 -1.73 -3.76
N TYR A 43 5.32 -1.55 -2.59
CA TYR A 43 5.74 -2.62 -1.68
C TYR A 43 4.86 -2.59 -0.45
N PHE A 44 4.33 -3.75 -0.06
CA PHE A 44 3.80 -3.97 1.27
C PHE A 44 4.80 -4.84 2.02
N ILE A 45 5.28 -4.35 3.16
CA ILE A 45 6.41 -4.91 3.88
C ILE A 45 5.96 -5.24 5.30
N ASP A 46 6.24 -6.45 5.76
CA ASP A 46 5.98 -6.83 7.15
C ASP A 46 6.98 -6.12 8.08
N GLY A 47 6.48 -5.39 9.08
CA GLY A 47 7.30 -4.58 9.99
C GLY A 47 7.52 -3.12 9.55
N GLU A 48 8.33 -2.41 10.33
CA GLU A 48 8.67 -0.99 10.16
C GLU A 48 9.95 -0.86 9.31
N HIS A 49 9.82 -0.33 8.10
CA HIS A 49 10.89 -0.32 7.11
C HIS A 49 10.89 0.95 6.24
N ASP A 50 11.95 1.75 6.32
CA ASP A 50 12.14 2.93 5.47
C ASP A 50 12.57 2.62 4.03
N ASN A 51 13.07 1.40 3.82
CA ASN A 51 13.59 0.92 2.55
C ASN A 51 13.12 -0.52 2.32
N VAL A 52 13.08 -0.94 1.07
CA VAL A 52 12.68 -2.31 0.71
C VAL A 52 13.75 -3.30 1.23
N PRO A 53 13.40 -4.21 2.15
CA PRO A 53 14.31 -5.26 2.61
C PRO A 53 14.48 -6.38 1.58
N ASP A 54 15.45 -7.27 1.78
CA ASP A 54 15.69 -8.41 0.86
C ASP A 54 14.57 -9.47 0.88
N SER A 55 13.76 -9.52 1.95
CA SER A 55 12.68 -10.48 2.20
C SER A 55 11.51 -9.86 2.97
N ASN A 56 10.39 -10.59 3.14
CA ASN A 56 9.20 -10.14 3.87
C ASN A 56 8.47 -8.95 3.25
N TYR A 57 8.37 -8.95 1.92
CA TYR A 57 7.56 -7.99 1.18
C TYR A 57 6.77 -8.65 0.06
N VAL A 58 5.73 -7.97 -0.40
CA VAL A 58 5.11 -8.20 -1.72
C VAL A 58 5.26 -6.93 -2.55
N LYS A 59 5.73 -7.10 -3.78
CA LYS A 59 5.92 -6.05 -4.78
C LYS A 59 4.80 -6.14 -5.79
N ILE A 60 4.10 -5.03 -6.00
CA ILE A 60 3.01 -4.93 -6.96
C ILE A 60 3.27 -3.82 -7.98
N SER A 61 2.70 -4.00 -9.17
CA SER A 61 2.52 -2.94 -10.15
C SER A 61 1.15 -2.29 -9.97
N LEU A 62 1.14 -0.96 -10.00
CA LEU A 62 -0.04 -0.11 -10.01
C LEU A 62 -0.42 0.34 -11.43
N SER A 63 0.23 -0.23 -12.46
CA SER A 63 0.04 0.14 -13.87
C SER A 63 -1.39 -0.05 -14.39
N GLU A 64 -2.20 -0.88 -13.73
CA GLU A 64 -3.60 -1.15 -14.10
C GLU A 64 -4.60 -0.37 -13.22
N ILE A 65 -4.11 0.42 -12.26
CA ILE A 65 -4.93 1.16 -11.30
C ILE A 65 -5.13 2.59 -11.78
N ASP A 66 -6.38 3.03 -11.81
CA ASP A 66 -6.69 4.45 -11.87
C ASP A 66 -6.31 5.12 -10.54
N ARG A 67 -5.16 5.81 -10.54
CA ARG A 67 -4.60 6.48 -9.36
C ARG A 67 -5.43 7.66 -8.85
N HIS A 68 -6.50 8.04 -9.55
CA HIS A 68 -7.41 9.11 -9.13
C HIS A 68 -8.56 8.61 -8.24
N ILE A 69 -9.01 7.37 -8.42
CA ILE A 69 -10.24 6.88 -7.79
C ILE A 69 -10.16 5.45 -7.24
N ALA A 70 -9.19 4.64 -7.67
CA ALA A 70 -9.16 3.19 -7.42
C ALA A 70 -7.93 2.72 -6.62
N ASP A 71 -7.06 3.65 -6.19
CA ASP A 71 -5.89 3.32 -5.38
C ASP A 71 -6.27 3.16 -3.89
N GLN A 72 -6.91 2.03 -3.58
CA GLN A 72 -7.34 1.67 -2.23
C GLN A 72 -6.80 0.30 -1.81
N THR A 73 -6.22 0.25 -0.62
CA THR A 73 -5.90 -0.99 0.08
C THR A 73 -6.82 -1.13 1.28
N VAL A 74 -7.47 -2.27 1.43
CA VAL A 74 -8.22 -2.63 2.65
C VAL A 74 -7.57 -3.81 3.33
N GLY A 75 -7.85 -4.00 4.61
CA GLY A 75 -7.25 -5.08 5.34
C GLY A 75 -7.80 -5.27 6.73
N CYS A 76 -7.32 -6.30 7.40
CA CYS A 76 -7.56 -6.50 8.83
C CYS A 76 -6.28 -7.02 9.50
N TRP A 77 -6.12 -6.75 10.80
CA TRP A 77 -5.03 -7.31 11.61
C TRP A 77 -5.53 -8.36 12.60
N GLY A 78 -4.67 -9.31 12.94
CA GLY A 78 -4.94 -10.34 13.95
C GLY A 78 -6.24 -11.13 13.69
N ARG A 79 -6.44 -11.53 12.44
CA ARG A 79 -7.64 -12.22 11.92
C ARG A 79 -7.24 -13.45 11.11
N ASP A 80 -8.05 -14.52 11.18
CA ASP A 80 -7.87 -15.77 10.42
C ASP A 80 -6.48 -16.41 10.58
N GLY A 81 -5.86 -16.21 11.74
CA GLY A 81 -4.50 -16.70 12.05
C GLY A 81 -3.36 -15.84 11.50
N PHE A 82 -3.67 -14.78 10.75
CA PHE A 82 -2.69 -13.84 10.21
C PHE A 82 -2.50 -12.63 11.13
N GLU A 83 -1.28 -12.11 11.14
CA GLU A 83 -0.96 -10.81 11.72
C GLU A 83 -1.56 -9.69 10.87
N TRP A 84 -1.42 -9.80 9.55
CA TRP A 84 -1.96 -8.85 8.57
C TRP A 84 -2.62 -9.58 7.41
N ILE A 85 -3.80 -9.10 7.02
CA ILE A 85 -4.45 -9.43 5.75
C ILE A 85 -4.61 -8.13 4.99
N LEU A 86 -4.01 -8.04 3.81
CA LEU A 86 -4.13 -6.91 2.89
C LEU A 86 -4.79 -7.35 1.60
N VAL A 87 -5.69 -6.50 1.09
CA VAL A 87 -6.41 -6.71 -0.16
C VAL A 87 -6.37 -5.42 -0.98
N MET A 88 -5.93 -5.53 -2.22
CA MET A 88 -5.95 -4.45 -3.19
C MET A 88 -6.36 -5.03 -4.55
N ASP A 89 -7.49 -4.60 -5.09
CA ASP A 89 -8.03 -5.16 -6.35
C ASP A 89 -7.25 -4.65 -7.57
N ASN A 90 -7.26 -5.42 -8.66
CA ASN A 90 -6.73 -5.02 -9.99
C ASN A 90 -5.25 -4.61 -10.01
N VAL A 91 -4.44 -5.18 -9.10
CA VAL A 91 -2.98 -5.02 -9.13
C VAL A 91 -2.28 -6.28 -9.64
N VAL A 92 -1.14 -6.06 -10.30
CA VAL A 92 -0.27 -7.16 -10.75
C VAL A 92 0.78 -7.42 -9.69
N VAL A 93 0.79 -8.64 -9.12
CA VAL A 93 1.86 -9.06 -8.21
C VAL A 93 3.09 -9.39 -9.03
N LEU A 94 4.17 -8.63 -8.84
CA LEU A 94 5.45 -8.81 -9.52
C LEU A 94 6.36 -9.77 -8.75
N GLU A 95 6.29 -9.74 -7.42
CA GLU A 95 7.12 -10.58 -6.54
C GLU A 95 6.45 -10.73 -5.18
N ASN A 96 6.51 -11.92 -4.58
CA ASN A 96 6.01 -12.16 -3.22
C ASN A 96 7.04 -12.95 -2.41
N LYS A 97 7.60 -12.29 -1.39
CA LYS A 97 8.55 -12.83 -0.42
C LYS A 97 8.02 -12.73 1.03
N LEU A 98 6.72 -12.55 1.21
CA LEU A 98 6.10 -12.50 2.54
C LEU A 98 6.19 -13.86 3.24
N ASP A 99 6.33 -13.85 4.57
CA ASP A 99 6.01 -15.02 5.38
C ASP A 99 4.50 -15.26 5.33
N ILE A 100 4.08 -16.16 4.44
CA ILE A 100 2.67 -16.50 4.18
C ILE A 100 1.97 -17.14 5.38
N LYS A 101 2.67 -17.45 6.48
CA LYS A 101 2.04 -17.90 7.73
C LYS A 101 1.56 -16.73 8.59
N LYS A 102 2.10 -15.54 8.37
CA LYS A 102 1.81 -14.32 9.15
C LYS A 102 1.10 -13.25 8.34
N PHE A 103 1.42 -13.16 7.05
CA PHE A 103 0.98 -12.07 6.21
C PHE A 103 0.27 -12.61 4.96
N SER A 104 -1.00 -12.22 4.78
CA SER A 104 -1.78 -12.54 3.60
C SER A 104 -1.92 -11.31 2.72
N PHE A 105 -1.51 -11.40 1.47
CA PHE A 105 -1.80 -10.40 0.44
C PHE A 105 -2.70 -10.99 -0.64
N LYS A 106 -3.77 -10.26 -1.00
CA LYS A 106 -4.72 -10.66 -2.03
C LYS A 106 -4.87 -9.54 -3.05
N ASN A 107 -4.66 -9.85 -4.33
CA ASN A 107 -4.80 -8.87 -5.41
C ASN A 107 -6.21 -8.82 -6.03
N LYS A 108 -7.19 -9.44 -5.37
CA LYS A 108 -8.58 -9.48 -5.80
C LYS A 108 -9.50 -9.32 -4.60
N PHE A 109 -10.54 -8.52 -4.74
CA PHE A 109 -11.61 -8.47 -3.76
C PHE A 109 -12.32 -9.83 -3.66
N PRO A 110 -12.75 -10.24 -2.44
CA PRO A 110 -13.56 -11.43 -2.29
C PRO A 110 -14.89 -11.23 -3.03
N ARG A 111 -15.52 -12.35 -3.40
CA ARG A 111 -16.79 -12.35 -4.11
C ARG A 111 -17.87 -12.90 -3.21
N ASP A 112 -19.07 -12.33 -3.30
CA ASP A 112 -20.25 -12.85 -2.60
C ASP A 112 -20.77 -14.15 -3.25
N SER A 113 -21.85 -14.71 -2.70
CA SER A 113 -22.48 -15.93 -3.22
C SER A 113 -22.99 -15.79 -4.66
N SER A 114 -23.19 -14.56 -5.14
CA SER A 114 -23.62 -14.25 -6.50
C SER A 114 -22.44 -13.97 -7.43
N GLY A 115 -21.21 -14.02 -6.92
CA GLY A 115 -19.99 -13.80 -7.69
C GLY A 115 -19.59 -12.33 -7.84
N PHE A 116 -20.28 -11.38 -7.20
CA PHE A 116 -19.94 -9.95 -7.27
C PHE A 116 -18.80 -9.61 -6.30
N PRO A 117 -17.79 -8.81 -6.72
CA PRO A 117 -16.78 -8.29 -5.80
C PRO A 117 -17.42 -7.53 -4.64
N THR A 118 -16.96 -7.81 -3.42
CA THR A 118 -17.50 -7.18 -2.21
C THR A 118 -16.39 -6.95 -1.20
N LEU A 119 -16.53 -5.91 -0.39
CA LEU A 119 -15.66 -5.63 0.76
C LEU A 119 -16.41 -5.78 2.08
N LYS A 120 -17.56 -6.47 2.08
CA LYS A 120 -18.40 -6.64 3.28
C LYS A 120 -17.60 -7.13 4.49
N ASP A 121 -16.70 -8.08 4.29
CA ASP A 121 -15.87 -8.66 5.36
C ASP A 121 -14.66 -7.80 5.73
N TYR A 122 -14.36 -6.73 4.99
CA TYR A 122 -13.21 -5.85 5.18
C TYR A 122 -13.63 -4.39 5.44
N ASN A 123 -14.91 -4.17 5.77
CA ASN A 123 -15.41 -2.83 6.07
C ASN A 123 -14.66 -2.22 7.27
N SER A 124 -14.28 -0.94 7.19
CA SER A 124 -13.51 -0.23 8.22
C SER A 124 -14.25 -0.09 9.57
N GLY A 125 -15.57 -0.29 9.60
CA GLY A 125 -16.37 -0.36 10.82
C GLY A 125 -16.30 -1.72 11.55
N ILE A 126 -15.74 -2.76 10.92
CA ILE A 126 -15.51 -4.06 11.58
C ILE A 126 -14.26 -3.95 12.47
N PRO A 127 -14.30 -4.49 13.71
CA PRO A 127 -13.13 -4.50 14.58
C PRO A 127 -11.90 -5.08 13.89
N LYS A 128 -10.77 -4.40 14.06
CA LYS A 128 -9.46 -4.75 13.48
C LYS A 128 -9.35 -4.60 11.96
N CYS A 129 -10.38 -4.15 11.27
CA CYS A 129 -10.33 -3.88 9.84
C CYS A 129 -10.11 -2.40 9.55
N PHE A 130 -9.56 -2.11 8.37
CA PHE A 130 -9.12 -0.79 7.97
C PHE A 130 -9.17 -0.58 6.46
N SER A 131 -9.12 0.68 6.06
CA SER A 131 -8.98 1.12 4.67
C SER A 131 -7.94 2.23 4.56
N ILE A 132 -7.13 2.18 3.51
CA ILE A 132 -6.08 3.13 3.18
C ILE A 132 -6.31 3.54 1.73
N SER A 133 -6.63 4.81 1.52
CA SER A 133 -6.88 5.36 0.18
C SER A 133 -5.81 6.37 -0.21
N TYR A 134 -5.41 6.31 -1.47
CA TYR A 134 -4.52 7.26 -2.10
C TYR A 134 -5.24 7.96 -3.26
N GLU A 135 -4.93 9.23 -3.48
CA GLU A 135 -5.29 9.96 -4.70
C GLU A 135 -4.05 10.65 -5.23
N TYR A 136 -3.82 10.59 -6.54
CA TYR A 136 -2.61 11.15 -7.17
C TYR A 136 -1.31 10.66 -6.51
N ALA A 137 -1.31 9.37 -6.17
CA ALA A 137 -0.27 8.71 -5.39
C ALA A 137 -0.05 9.27 -3.98
N GLN A 138 -0.84 10.22 -3.48
CA GLN A 138 -0.74 10.75 -2.11
C GLN A 138 -1.74 10.07 -1.20
N LEU A 139 -1.34 9.75 0.03
CA LEU A 139 -2.27 9.21 1.01
C LEU A 139 -3.29 10.27 1.43
N ILE A 140 -4.56 10.01 1.13
CA ILE A 140 -5.66 10.94 1.45
C ILE A 140 -6.48 10.51 2.65
N ASN A 141 -6.58 9.20 2.91
CA ASN A 141 -7.48 8.70 3.94
C ASN A 141 -6.95 7.41 4.57
N VAL A 142 -7.12 7.31 5.88
CA VAL A 142 -6.83 6.14 6.70
C VAL A 142 -8.00 5.96 7.65
N GLU A 143 -8.74 4.86 7.50
CA GLU A 143 -9.93 4.57 8.28
C GLU A 143 -9.81 3.24 9.01
N GLY A 144 -10.58 3.12 10.10
CA GLY A 144 -10.72 1.88 10.85
C GLY A 144 -9.61 1.68 11.88
N SER A 145 -9.32 0.42 12.17
CA SER A 145 -8.59 0.02 13.37
C SER A 145 -7.07 -0.02 13.16
N ILE A 146 -6.45 1.05 12.66
CA ILE A 146 -4.99 1.21 12.53
C ILE A 146 -4.53 2.62 12.88
N ILE A 147 -3.26 2.77 13.24
CA ILE A 147 -2.62 4.06 13.51
C ILE A 147 -1.56 4.31 12.44
N LYS A 148 -1.56 5.51 11.85
CA LYS A 148 -0.47 6.00 10.98
C LYS A 148 0.50 6.86 11.77
N GLU A 149 1.80 6.64 11.63
CA GLU A 149 2.83 7.58 12.09
C GLU A 149 3.41 8.44 10.96
N LYS A 150 3.97 9.58 11.34
CA LYS A 150 4.50 10.62 10.44
C LYS A 150 5.98 10.40 10.16
#